data_AF-A0A960T1B6-F1
#
_entry.id   AF-A0A960T1B6-F1
#
_cell.length_a   1.000
_cell.length_b   1.000
_cell.length_c   1.000
_cell.angle_alpha   90.00
_cell.angle_beta   90.00
_cell.angle_gamma   90.00
#
_symmetry.space_group_name_H-M   'P 1'
#
loop_
_entity.id
_entity.type
_entity.pdbx_description
1 polymer ?
#
loop_
_entity_poly.entity_id
_entity_poly.type
_entity_poly.pdbx_seq_one_letter_code
_entity_poly.pdbx_strand_id
1 'polypeptide(L)'
;SDVKVGLLLRDKGGAPQWPPYYAQGLNSATAGVRGWVDDKNLVFSDQPWAVAWYADRMSIWLPPTREGFNKLEETAATLQTPAVGILISPSSHGSGPVSEVAGRYKDFTPLVYDGRMLLATYPPGFTLFDKSQRLADIARHYQYRKPLVGMDMVFYSDRALEDGTGTQP
;
A
#
# COMPACT_ATOMS: atom_id res chain seq x y z
N SER A 1 -1.30 40.97 -13.45
CA SER A 1 -0.33 40.01 -14.00
C SER A 1 -0.08 38.80 -13.09
N ASP A 2 -0.52 38.83 -11.82
CA ASP A 2 -0.14 37.80 -10.84
C ASP A 2 -1.04 36.55 -10.76
N VAL A 3 -2.24 36.56 -11.35
CA VAL A 3 -3.13 35.39 -11.29
C VAL A 3 -2.67 34.26 -12.22
N LYS A 4 -2.07 34.61 -13.37
CA LYS A 4 -1.57 33.62 -14.35
C LYS A 4 -0.27 32.94 -13.87
N VAL A 5 0.53 33.63 -13.08
CA VAL A 5 1.80 33.11 -12.53
C VAL A 5 1.54 32.09 -11.41
N GLY A 6 0.51 32.32 -10.58
CA GLY A 6 0.09 31.36 -9.55
C GLY A 6 -0.45 30.03 -10.12
N LEU A 7 -1.07 30.05 -11.30
CA LEU A 7 -1.56 28.84 -11.97
C LEU A 7 -0.42 28.02 -12.60
N LEU A 8 0.62 28.68 -13.11
CA LEU A 8 1.76 28.02 -13.78
C LEU A 8 2.81 27.46 -12.80
N LEU A 9 2.87 27.96 -11.57
CA LEU A 9 3.82 27.49 -10.55
C LEU A 9 3.31 26.29 -9.74
N ARG A 10 2.01 26.00 -9.78
CA ARG A 10 1.43 24.83 -9.09
C ARG A 10 1.81 23.50 -9.75
N ASP A 11 2.23 23.53 -11.02
CA ASP A 11 2.67 22.36 -11.79
C ASP A 11 4.17 22.03 -11.65
N LYS A 12 4.95 22.85 -10.92
CA LYS A 12 6.38 22.62 -10.71
C LYS A 12 6.71 22.42 -9.22
N GLY A 13 6.23 21.30 -8.69
CA GLY A 13 6.87 20.55 -7.59
C GLY A 13 7.43 21.37 -6.43
N GLY A 14 6.56 22.05 -5.68
CA GLY A 14 6.86 22.42 -4.29
C GLY A 14 6.86 21.17 -3.40
N ALA A 15 7.59 21.21 -2.27
CA ALA A 15 7.57 20.14 -1.28
C ALA A 15 6.12 19.90 -0.82
N PRO A 16 5.55 18.69 -0.99
CA PRO A 16 4.13 18.47 -0.75
C PRO A 16 3.77 18.67 0.72
N GLN A 17 2.88 19.63 1.02
CA GLN A 17 2.24 19.76 2.33
C GLN A 17 0.84 19.15 2.27
N TRP A 18 0.80 17.91 2.76
CA TRP A 18 -0.37 17.11 3.14
C TRP A 18 -1.41 16.76 2.06
N PRO A 19 -2.08 15.60 2.23
CA PRO A 19 -1.86 14.63 3.29
C PRO A 19 -0.83 13.56 2.82
N PRO A 20 -0.19 12.78 3.71
CA PRO A 20 1.11 12.11 3.46
C PRO A 20 1.05 10.88 2.53
N TYR A 21 0.38 11.00 1.38
CA TYR A 21 0.12 9.91 0.43
C TYR A 21 0.35 10.41 -0.98
N TYR A 22 0.86 9.50 -1.80
CA TYR A 22 1.14 9.79 -3.19
C TYR A 22 -0.11 9.54 -4.03
N ALA A 23 -0.92 10.59 -4.19
CA ALA A 23 -2.17 10.54 -4.93
C ALA A 23 -1.99 9.95 -6.35
N GLN A 24 -0.88 10.23 -7.02
CA GLN A 24 -0.60 9.70 -8.36
C GLN A 24 -0.50 8.17 -8.40
N GLY A 25 0.12 7.54 -7.39
CA GLY A 25 0.21 6.08 -7.29
C GLY A 25 -1.09 5.41 -6.83
N LEU A 26 -2.01 6.15 -6.20
CA LEU A 26 -3.30 5.61 -5.75
C LEU A 26 -4.41 5.78 -6.81
N ASN A 27 -4.51 6.97 -7.40
CA ASN A 27 -5.58 7.37 -8.32
C ASN A 27 -5.40 6.80 -9.73
N SER A 28 -4.17 6.50 -10.15
CA SER A 28 -3.90 6.06 -11.52
C SER A 28 -4.79 4.90 -11.95
N ALA A 29 -5.53 5.11 -13.05
CA ALA A 29 -6.44 4.11 -13.62
C ALA A 29 -5.71 2.97 -14.32
N THR A 30 -4.42 3.13 -14.64
CA THR A 30 -3.61 2.14 -15.38
C THR A 30 -2.43 1.61 -14.58
N ALA A 31 -1.92 2.38 -13.61
CA ALA A 31 -0.71 2.06 -12.86
C ALA A 31 -0.83 2.53 -11.41
N GLY A 32 -1.93 2.14 -10.75
CA GLY A 32 -2.20 2.49 -9.37
C GLY A 32 -3.30 1.65 -8.77
N VAL A 33 -3.47 1.76 -7.44
CA VAL A 33 -4.43 0.93 -6.68
C VAL A 33 -5.84 0.99 -7.28
N ARG A 34 -6.27 2.16 -7.78
CA ARG A 34 -7.55 2.31 -8.48
C ARG A 34 -7.65 1.41 -9.72
N GLY A 35 -6.63 1.38 -10.57
CA GLY A 35 -6.62 0.54 -11.78
C GLY A 35 -6.48 -0.96 -11.49
N TRP A 36 -5.85 -1.32 -10.37
CA TRP A 36 -5.51 -2.72 -10.06
C TRP A 36 -6.59 -3.47 -9.28
N VAL A 37 -7.38 -2.73 -8.49
CA VAL A 37 -8.38 -3.28 -7.58
C VAL A 37 -9.76 -2.96 -8.14
N ASP A 38 -10.67 -3.94 -8.14
CA ASP A 38 -12.06 -3.72 -8.53
C ASP A 38 -12.84 -3.06 -7.39
N ASP A 39 -13.88 -2.29 -7.71
CA ASP A 39 -14.66 -1.51 -6.73
C ASP A 39 -15.30 -2.36 -5.61
N LYS A 40 -15.49 -3.66 -5.85
CA LYS A 40 -16.07 -4.63 -4.89
C LYS A 40 -15.03 -5.34 -4.01
N ASN A 41 -13.75 -5.18 -4.31
CA ASN A 41 -12.68 -5.86 -3.60
C ASN A 41 -12.15 -4.99 -2.47
N LEU A 42 -11.72 -5.65 -1.40
CA LEU A 42 -11.23 -5.01 -0.19
C LEU A 42 -9.70 -4.88 -0.22
N VAL A 43 -9.19 -3.77 0.32
CA VAL A 43 -7.75 -3.55 0.56
C VAL A 43 -7.50 -3.32 2.04
N PHE A 44 -6.63 -4.12 2.65
CA PHE A 44 -6.09 -3.78 3.97
C PHE A 44 -5.06 -2.67 3.84
N SER A 45 -5.06 -1.72 4.76
CA SER A 45 -4.09 -0.64 4.73
C SER A 45 -3.72 -0.17 6.13
N ASP A 46 -2.47 0.25 6.28
CA ASP A 46 -2.03 1.03 7.43
C ASP A 46 -2.61 2.46 7.43
N GLN A 47 -3.25 2.87 6.33
CA GLN A 47 -3.92 4.14 6.12
C GLN A 47 -5.16 3.96 5.22
N PRO A 48 -6.24 3.33 5.70
CA PRO A 48 -7.38 2.97 4.84
C PRO A 48 -8.13 4.18 4.28
N TRP A 49 -8.13 5.31 5.00
CA TRP A 49 -8.76 6.53 4.51
C TRP A 49 -8.03 7.11 3.27
N ALA A 50 -6.74 6.79 3.03
CA ALA A 50 -6.04 7.19 1.79
C ALA A 50 -6.55 6.39 0.60
N VAL A 51 -6.65 5.08 0.78
CA VAL A 51 -7.14 4.19 -0.29
C VAL A 51 -8.57 4.56 -0.65
N ALA A 52 -9.43 4.77 0.35
CA ALA A 52 -10.81 5.18 0.13
C ALA A 52 -10.92 6.52 -0.62
N TRP A 53 -10.16 7.55 -0.20
CA TRP A 53 -10.29 8.88 -0.81
C TRP A 53 -9.62 9.01 -2.17
N TYR A 54 -8.45 8.40 -2.37
CA TYR A 54 -7.64 8.63 -3.56
C TYR A 54 -7.75 7.53 -4.61
N ALA A 55 -8.02 6.29 -4.21
CA ALA A 55 -8.22 5.20 -5.15
C ALA A 55 -9.70 4.86 -5.40
N ASP A 56 -10.63 5.42 -4.60
CA ASP A 56 -12.05 5.07 -4.64
C ASP A 56 -12.26 3.55 -4.48
N ARG A 57 -11.53 2.94 -3.52
CA ARG A 57 -11.58 1.50 -3.22
C ARG A 57 -11.97 1.27 -1.77
N MET A 58 -12.71 0.20 -1.53
CA MET A 58 -13.02 -0.25 -0.18
C MET A 58 -11.72 -0.59 0.56
N SER A 59 -11.53 0.00 1.74
CA SER A 59 -10.35 -0.25 2.54
C SER A 59 -10.66 -0.23 4.02
N ILE A 60 -10.01 -1.13 4.75
CA ILE A 60 -10.06 -1.22 6.20
C ILE A 60 -8.66 -1.28 6.79
N TRP A 61 -8.57 -0.98 8.08
CA TRP A 61 -7.31 -1.03 8.80
C TRP A 61 -6.69 -2.43 8.75
N LEU A 62 -5.37 -2.48 8.51
CA LEU A 62 -4.57 -3.68 8.73
C LEU A 62 -4.65 -4.07 10.21
N PRO A 63 -5.21 -5.23 10.56
CA PRO A 63 -5.26 -5.67 11.94
C PRO A 63 -3.84 -6.00 12.44
N PRO A 64 -3.57 -5.82 13.74
CA PRO A 64 -2.22 -6.02 14.28
C PRO A 64 -1.83 -7.50 14.42
N THR A 65 -2.76 -8.43 14.26
CA THR A 65 -2.50 -9.87 14.50
C THR A 65 -2.91 -10.69 13.29
N ARG A 66 -2.18 -11.78 13.03
CA ARG A 66 -2.51 -12.73 11.96
C ARG A 66 -3.90 -13.32 12.12
N GLU A 67 -4.29 -13.67 13.36
CA GLU A 67 -5.63 -14.20 13.62
C GLU A 67 -6.73 -13.19 13.26
N GLY A 68 -6.55 -11.93 13.65
CA GLY A 68 -7.48 -10.86 13.28
C GLY A 68 -7.54 -10.61 11.78
N PHE A 69 -6.39 -10.73 11.09
CA PHE A 69 -6.32 -10.66 9.63
C PHE A 69 -7.15 -11.75 8.98
N ASN A 70 -6.87 -13.02 9.30
CA ASN A 70 -7.55 -14.16 8.68
C ASN A 70 -9.06 -14.11 8.93
N LYS A 71 -9.48 -13.71 10.14
CA LYS A 71 -10.90 -13.54 10.46
C LYS A 71 -11.58 -12.47 9.59
N LEU A 72 -10.93 -11.32 9.40
CA LEU A 72 -11.47 -10.26 8.57
C LEU A 72 -11.49 -10.65 7.09
N GLU A 73 -10.44 -11.32 6.60
CA GLU A 73 -10.34 -11.82 5.24
C GLU A 73 -11.46 -12.85 4.94
N GLU A 74 -11.67 -13.83 5.81
CA GLU A 74 -12.75 -14.82 5.70
C GLU A 74 -14.14 -14.17 5.74
N THR A 75 -14.32 -13.18 6.63
CA THR A 75 -15.57 -12.43 6.74
C THR A 75 -15.83 -11.64 5.45
N ALA A 76 -14.81 -10.98 4.90
CA ALA A 76 -14.91 -10.20 3.68
C ALA A 76 -15.25 -11.10 2.48
N ALA A 77 -14.63 -12.27 2.37
CA ALA A 77 -14.97 -13.28 1.37
C ALA A 77 -16.44 -13.76 1.50
N THR A 78 -16.90 -14.03 2.72
CA THR A 78 -18.29 -14.43 3.00
C THR A 78 -19.31 -13.35 2.59
N LEU A 79 -18.93 -12.08 2.75
CA LEU A 79 -19.71 -10.91 2.35
C LEU A 79 -19.58 -10.55 0.85
N GLN A 80 -18.96 -11.42 0.04
CA GLN A 80 -18.72 -11.19 -1.39
C GLN A 80 -17.88 -9.93 -1.69
N THR A 81 -16.97 -9.59 -0.78
CA THR A 81 -15.99 -8.50 -0.92
C THR A 81 -14.57 -9.00 -0.59
N PRO A 82 -14.01 -9.92 -1.40
CA PRO A 82 -12.73 -10.54 -1.08
C PRO A 82 -11.61 -9.51 -0.95
N ALA A 83 -10.68 -9.75 -0.02
CA ALA A 83 -9.49 -8.92 0.13
C ALA A 83 -8.42 -9.32 -0.88
N VAL A 84 -8.00 -8.37 -1.73
CA VAL A 84 -7.09 -8.64 -2.86
C VAL A 84 -5.71 -7.99 -2.71
N GLY A 85 -5.53 -7.22 -1.64
CA GLY A 85 -4.21 -6.68 -1.35
C GLY A 85 -4.06 -5.97 -0.02
N ILE A 86 -2.82 -5.67 0.28
CA ILE A 86 -2.36 -4.92 1.44
C ILE A 86 -1.54 -3.74 0.95
N LEU A 87 -1.92 -2.51 1.32
CA LEU A 87 -1.13 -1.31 1.07
C LEU A 87 -0.40 -0.91 2.35
N ILE A 88 0.92 -0.70 2.24
CA ILE A 88 1.73 -0.11 3.31
C ILE A 88 2.25 1.26 2.85
N SER A 89 1.96 2.29 3.65
CA SER A 89 2.36 3.67 3.41
C SER A 89 3.72 4.01 4.04
N PRO A 90 4.46 5.01 3.50
CA PRO A 90 5.72 5.50 4.05
C PRO A 90 5.63 5.96 5.51
N SER A 91 4.43 6.37 5.94
CA SER A 91 4.20 6.97 7.25
C SER A 91 4.32 5.96 8.40
N SER A 92 4.07 4.68 8.16
CA SER A 92 4.02 3.66 9.22
C SER A 92 5.37 3.26 9.77
N HIS A 93 6.44 3.64 9.08
CA HIS A 93 7.82 3.43 9.47
C HIS A 93 8.63 4.73 9.51
N GLY A 94 7.97 5.87 9.27
CA GLY A 94 8.61 7.15 8.90
C GLY A 94 9.27 7.92 10.04
N SER A 95 8.78 7.84 11.27
CA SER A 95 9.12 8.84 12.30
C SER A 95 9.16 8.36 13.75
N GLY A 96 8.77 7.12 14.05
CA GLY A 96 8.70 6.59 15.41
C GLY A 96 9.78 5.52 15.71
N PRO A 97 10.09 5.25 17.00
CA PRO A 97 10.93 4.13 17.39
C PRO A 97 10.39 2.78 16.89
N VAL A 98 11.28 1.82 16.60
CA VAL A 98 10.88 0.47 16.15
C VAL A 98 9.94 -0.23 17.13
N SER A 99 10.11 0.02 18.43
CA SER A 99 9.24 -0.50 19.48
C SER A 99 7.80 0.00 19.39
N GLU A 100 7.57 1.22 18.89
CA GLU A 100 6.24 1.78 18.69
C GLU A 100 5.53 1.08 17.53
N VAL A 101 6.23 0.89 16.40
CA VAL A 101 5.72 0.16 15.24
C VAL A 101 5.47 -1.31 15.61
N ALA A 102 6.36 -1.91 16.41
CA ALA A 102 6.17 -3.26 16.95
C ALA A 102 4.94 -3.36 17.86
N GLY A 103 4.73 -2.38 18.74
CA GLY A 103 3.54 -2.32 19.60
C GLY A 103 2.25 -2.15 18.82
N ARG A 104 2.27 -1.34 17.75
CA ARG A 104 1.11 -1.04 16.92
C ARG A 104 0.73 -2.19 15.99
N TYR A 105 1.68 -2.75 15.25
CA TYR A 105 1.43 -3.73 14.19
C TYR A 105 1.74 -5.18 14.56
N LYS A 106 2.36 -5.43 15.72
CA LYS A 106 2.66 -6.74 16.31
C LYS A 106 3.12 -7.79 15.29
N ASP A 107 2.23 -8.65 14.82
CA ASP A 107 2.57 -9.73 13.91
C ASP A 107 2.99 -9.21 12.53
N PHE A 108 2.44 -8.07 12.12
CA PHE A 108 2.67 -7.42 10.83
C PHE A 108 3.84 -6.44 10.82
N THR A 109 4.58 -6.30 11.92
CA THR A 109 5.80 -5.47 11.93
C THR A 109 6.81 -5.83 10.82
N PRO A 110 7.06 -7.13 10.48
CA PRO A 110 7.89 -7.48 9.34
C PRO A 110 7.35 -6.94 8.01
N LEU A 111 6.04 -6.99 7.79
CA LEU A 111 5.41 -6.44 6.57
C LEU A 111 5.57 -4.93 6.50
N VAL A 112 5.32 -4.23 7.61
CA VAL A 112 5.43 -2.78 7.70
C VAL A 112 6.87 -2.33 7.36
N TYR A 113 7.90 -3.02 7.84
CA TYR A 113 9.29 -2.67 7.52
C TYR A 113 9.84 -3.24 6.20
N ASP A 114 9.06 -4.05 5.48
CA ASP A 114 9.52 -4.84 4.34
C ASP A 114 10.09 -3.96 3.21
N GLY A 115 9.35 -2.93 2.79
CA GLY A 115 9.80 -2.02 1.73
C GLY A 115 11.11 -1.30 2.06
N ARG A 116 11.28 -0.85 3.32
CA ARG A 116 12.52 -0.21 3.77
C ARG A 116 13.70 -1.19 3.82
N MET A 117 13.48 -2.39 4.32
CA MET A 117 14.53 -3.40 4.35
C MET A 117 14.96 -3.82 2.96
N LEU A 118 14.00 -3.97 2.05
CA LEU A 118 14.26 -4.30 0.66
C LEU A 118 15.10 -3.21 0.00
N LEU A 119 14.78 -1.92 0.22
CA LEU A 119 15.57 -0.79 -0.26
C LEU A 119 17.00 -0.77 0.31
N ALA A 120 17.13 -0.95 1.63
CA ALA A 120 18.41 -0.85 2.33
C ALA A 120 19.41 -1.96 1.97
N THR A 121 18.91 -3.08 1.45
CA THR A 121 19.71 -4.28 1.14
C THR A 121 19.80 -4.58 -0.36
N TYR A 122 19.34 -3.65 -1.20
CA TYR A 122 19.37 -3.79 -2.65
C TYR A 122 20.73 -3.36 -3.24
N PRO A 123 21.33 -4.14 -4.16
CA PRO A 123 21.00 -5.51 -4.61
C PRO A 123 21.66 -6.63 -3.75
N PRO A 124 21.07 -7.84 -3.60
CA PRO A 124 19.88 -8.37 -4.30
C PRO A 124 18.54 -8.03 -3.63
N GLY A 125 18.55 -7.47 -2.42
CA GLY A 125 17.35 -7.18 -1.65
C GLY A 125 16.94 -8.32 -0.69
N PHE A 126 16.47 -7.93 0.50
CA PHE A 126 15.97 -8.83 1.54
C PHE A 126 14.57 -8.40 1.96
N THR A 127 13.61 -9.32 1.84
CA THR A 127 12.22 -9.09 2.25
C THR A 127 12.02 -9.65 3.66
N LEU A 128 11.58 -8.80 4.60
CA LEU A 128 11.20 -9.25 5.93
C LEU A 128 9.89 -10.04 5.89
N PHE A 129 9.01 -9.67 4.96
CA PHE A 129 7.70 -10.27 4.84
C PHE A 129 7.78 -11.75 4.44
N ASP A 130 8.59 -12.11 3.43
CA ASP A 130 8.72 -13.52 3.00
C ASP A 130 9.49 -14.38 4.01
N LYS A 131 10.30 -13.74 4.87
CA LYS A 131 11.10 -14.42 5.89
C LYS A 131 10.38 -14.56 7.22
N SER A 132 9.23 -13.93 7.37
CA SER A 132 8.40 -14.08 8.57
C SER A 132 7.72 -15.45 8.58
N GLN A 133 8.18 -16.36 9.45
CA GLN A 133 7.50 -17.65 9.68
C GLN A 133 6.05 -17.46 10.14
N ARG A 134 5.79 -16.38 10.90
CA ARG A 134 4.46 -16.08 11.43
C ARG A 134 3.47 -15.67 10.33
N LEU A 135 3.94 -15.03 9.26
CA LEU A 135 3.10 -14.53 8.16
C LEU A 135 3.27 -15.35 6.88
N ALA A 136 3.87 -16.54 6.93
CA ALA A 136 4.30 -17.26 5.74
C ALA A 136 3.15 -17.63 4.79
N ASP A 137 1.95 -17.89 5.31
CA ASP A 137 0.74 -18.11 4.52
C ASP A 137 0.27 -16.81 3.83
N ILE A 138 0.19 -15.71 4.59
CA ILE A 138 -0.21 -14.40 4.08
C ILE A 138 0.80 -13.89 3.03
N ALA A 139 2.10 -14.08 3.25
CA ALA A 139 3.16 -13.69 2.31
C ALA A 139 3.10 -14.48 1.00
N ARG A 140 2.74 -15.76 1.05
CA ARG A 140 2.51 -16.56 -0.17
C ARG A 140 1.25 -16.13 -0.90
N HIS A 141 0.19 -15.77 -0.16
CA HIS A 141 -1.04 -15.28 -0.76
C HIS A 141 -0.78 -13.94 -1.46
N TYR A 142 -0.23 -12.95 -0.75
CA TYR A 142 0.07 -11.60 -1.24
C TYR A 142 1.51 -11.44 -1.74
N GLN A 143 1.98 -12.38 -2.57
CA GLN A 143 3.40 -12.44 -2.99
C GLN A 143 3.80 -11.35 -4.00
N TYR A 144 2.84 -10.79 -4.74
CA TYR A 144 3.12 -9.83 -5.81
C TYR A 144 3.27 -8.43 -5.22
N ARG A 145 4.35 -7.73 -5.57
CA ARG A 145 4.67 -6.41 -5.03
C ARG A 145 4.69 -5.36 -6.13
N LYS A 146 4.00 -4.25 -5.91
CA LYS A 146 4.10 -3.04 -6.73
C LYS A 146 4.53 -1.86 -5.86
N PRO A 147 5.79 -1.42 -5.97
CA PRO A 147 6.22 -0.18 -5.35
C PRO A 147 5.55 1.01 -6.05
N LEU A 148 4.96 1.92 -5.27
CA LEU A 148 4.21 3.08 -5.74
C LEU A 148 4.99 4.39 -5.59
N VAL A 149 5.87 4.47 -4.58
CA VAL A 149 6.74 5.63 -4.29
C VAL A 149 8.08 5.12 -3.83
N GLY A 150 9.05 5.03 -4.74
CA GLY A 150 10.28 4.30 -4.46
C GLY A 150 9.94 2.92 -3.89
N MET A 151 10.54 2.53 -2.76
CA MET A 151 10.20 1.33 -1.99
C MET A 151 9.54 1.66 -0.64
N ASP A 152 9.14 2.92 -0.44
CA ASP A 152 8.53 3.39 0.82
C ASP A 152 7.01 3.21 0.83
N MET A 153 6.36 3.16 -0.33
CA MET A 153 4.95 2.79 -0.46
C MET A 153 4.86 1.53 -1.32
N VAL A 154 4.32 0.45 -0.77
CA VAL A 154 4.28 -0.84 -1.46
C VAL A 154 2.88 -1.43 -1.36
N PHE A 155 2.36 -1.85 -2.51
CA PHE A 155 1.15 -2.64 -2.60
C PHE A 155 1.49 -4.12 -2.77
N TYR A 156 0.96 -4.97 -1.90
CA TYR A 156 1.11 -6.42 -1.89
C TYR A 156 -0.20 -7.02 -2.39
N SER A 157 -0.18 -7.83 -3.44
CA SER A 157 -1.38 -8.33 -4.13
C SER A 157 -1.40 -9.85 -4.21
N ASP A 158 -2.61 -10.39 -4.23
CA ASP A 158 -2.91 -11.80 -4.43
C ASP A 158 -2.64 -12.29 -5.87
N ARG A 159 -2.51 -11.35 -6.82
CA ARG A 159 -2.30 -11.60 -8.24
C ARG A 159 -1.21 -10.71 -8.83
N ALA A 160 -0.65 -11.15 -9.96
CA ALA A 160 0.24 -10.32 -10.75
C ALA A 160 -0.52 -9.08 -11.23
N LEU A 161 0.10 -7.92 -11.07
CA LEU A 161 -0.48 -6.64 -11.45
C LEU A 161 0.15 -6.17 -12.76
N GLU A 162 -0.70 -6.00 -13.77
CA GLU A 162 -0.30 -5.45 -15.05
C GLU A 162 -0.46 -3.93 -15.01
N ASP A 163 0.58 -3.22 -15.44
CA ASP A 163 0.46 -1.79 -15.68
C ASP A 163 -0.13 -1.65 -17.08
N GLY A 164 -1.28 -0.98 -17.21
CA GLY A 164 -1.93 -0.81 -18.50
C GLY A 164 -0.99 -0.10 -19.48
N THR A 165 -0.45 -0.83 -20.46
CA THR A 165 0.25 -0.23 -21.59
C THR A 165 -0.75 0.58 -22.37
N GLY A 166 -0.66 1.91 -22.28
CA GLY A 166 -1.52 2.81 -23.04
C GLY A 166 -1.46 2.48 -24.53
N THR A 167 -2.53 1.84 -25.02
CA THR A 167 -2.96 1.97 -26.41
C THR A 167 -4.45 2.28 -26.33
N GLN A 168 -4.77 3.58 -26.33
CA GLN A 168 -6.09 4.00 -26.78
C GLN A 168 -6.09 3.98 -28.32
N PRO A 169 -7.18 3.53 -28.97
CA PRO A 169 -7.47 3.92 -30.35
C PRO A 169 -7.74 5.42 -30.48
#